data_AF-A0AAU5PBL7-F1
#
_entry.id   AF-A0AAU5PBL7-F1
#
_cell.length_a   1.000
_cell.length_b   1.000
_cell.length_c   1.000
_cell.angle_alpha   90.00
_cell.angle_beta   90.00
_cell.angle_gamma   90.00
#
_symmetry.space_group_name_H-M   'P 1'
#
loop_
_entity.id
_entity.type
_entity.pdbx_description
1 polymer ?
#
loop_
_entity_poly.entity_id
_entity_poly.type
_entity_poly.pdbx_seq_one_letter_code
_entity_poly.pdbx_strand_id
1 'polypeptide(L)'
;MRLMHSETGKVVMQRDVIHIVSGPLAGQAWRFQRIIPHPDGHKIHCTRSNPKLGRAHGQFPPHLFGCHIALDVSWYRDRARLLGWLSVFFRQVFLLVVGGVIAWLIAEYGNAQWGGVLAVFGVQAE
;
A
#
# COMPACT_ATOMS: atom_id res chain seq x y z
N MET A 1 6.86 7.38 -5.12
CA MET A 1 8.24 7.04 -4.71
C MET A 1 8.57 7.80 -3.46
N ARG A 2 9.27 7.19 -2.52
CA ARG A 2 9.67 7.82 -1.25
C ARG A 2 11.16 7.58 -1.04
N LEU A 3 11.86 8.58 -0.52
CA LEU A 3 13.25 8.41 -0.08
C LEU A 3 13.21 7.92 1.37
N MET A 4 13.93 6.86 1.68
CA MET A 4 13.93 6.23 3.00
C MET A 4 15.35 5.98 3.47
N HIS A 5 15.61 6.22 4.75
CA HIS A 5 16.85 5.78 5.38
C HIS A 5 16.91 4.26 5.41
N SER A 6 18.04 3.70 5.00
CA SER A 6 18.22 2.25 4.89
C SER A 6 18.28 1.56 6.25
N GLU A 7 18.87 2.20 7.27
CA GLU A 7 19.00 1.60 8.60
C GLU A 7 17.73 1.78 9.45
N THR A 8 17.13 2.97 9.42
CA THR A 8 16.01 3.30 10.32
C THR A 8 14.64 3.07 9.69
N GLY A 9 14.55 2.88 8.37
CA GLY A 9 13.29 2.82 7.63
C GLY A 9 12.49 4.13 7.67
N LYS A 10 13.04 5.22 8.19
CA LYS A 10 12.35 6.52 8.26
C LYS A 10 12.27 7.16 6.87
N VAL A 11 11.09 7.69 6.54
CA VAL A 11 10.88 8.45 5.31
C VAL A 11 11.53 9.82 5.44
N VAL A 12 12.36 10.17 4.47
CA VAL A 12 12.99 11.48 4.34
C VAL A 12 12.03 12.41 3.60
N MET A 13 11.66 13.51 4.25
CA MET A 13 10.75 14.50 3.71
C MET A 13 11.48 15.54 2.88
N GLN A 14 10.76 16.16 1.95
CA GLN A 14 11.30 17.27 1.18
C GLN A 14 11.72 18.40 2.13
N ARG A 15 12.90 18.99 1.86
CA ARG A 15 13.59 20.00 2.69
C ARG A 15 14.29 19.48 3.94
N ASP A 16 14.25 18.18 4.20
CA ASP A 16 15.07 17.59 5.26
C ASP A 16 16.55 17.72 4.94
N VAL A 17 17.35 17.84 6.00
CA VAL A 17 18.80 17.85 5.92
C VAL A 17 19.31 16.42 6.06
N ILE A 18 19.98 15.95 5.02
CA ILE A 18 20.60 14.63 4.95
C ILE A 18 22.12 14.78 4.81
N HIS A 19 22.85 13.86 5.41
CA HIS A 19 24.31 13.87 5.42
C HIS A 19 24.85 12.77 4.51
N ILE A 20 25.90 13.10 3.75
CA ILE A 20 26.63 12.10 3.00
C ILE A 20 27.36 11.20 4.01
N VAL A 21 27.17 9.89 3.91
CA VAL A 21 27.79 8.89 4.79
C VAL A 21 28.99 8.20 4.15
N SER A 22 29.14 8.27 2.82
CA SER A 22 30.20 7.55 2.10
C SER A 22 30.89 8.43 1.05
N GLY A 23 32.19 8.17 0.84
CA GLY A 23 33.00 8.81 -0.19
C GLY A 23 33.71 10.09 0.29
N PRO A 24 34.37 10.82 -0.63
CA PRO A 24 35.23 11.96 -0.28
C PRO A 24 34.48 13.18 0.29
N LEU A 25 33.15 13.20 0.14
CA LEU A 25 32.27 14.26 0.62
C LEU A 25 31.51 13.84 1.89
N ALA A 26 31.92 12.75 2.55
CA ALA A 26 31.29 12.30 3.79
C ALA A 26 31.25 13.41 4.86
N GLY A 27 30.16 13.44 5.61
CA GLY A 27 29.86 14.47 6.61
C GLY A 27 29.22 15.75 6.04
N GLN A 28 29.19 15.95 4.71
CA GLN A 28 28.54 17.13 4.15
C GLN A 28 27.02 17.07 4.28
N ALA A 29 26.46 18.14 4.81
CA ALA A 29 25.01 18.33 4.93
C ALA A 29 24.42 18.91 3.64
N TRP A 30 23.37 18.26 3.15
CA TRP A 30 22.60 18.66 1.98
C TRP A 30 21.12 18.66 2.30
N ARG A 31 20.37 19.60 1.72
CA ARG A 31 18.93 19.67 1.83
C ARG A 31 18.27 18.93 0.67
N PHE A 32 17.53 17.87 0.97
CA PHE A 32 16.80 17.09 -0.02
C PHE A 32 15.69 17.92 -0.67
N GLN A 33 15.53 17.80 -1.99
CA GLN A 33 14.50 18.54 -2.74
C GLN A 33 13.54 17.60 -3.47
N ARG A 34 14.04 16.62 -4.22
CA ARG A 34 13.18 15.69 -4.97
C ARG A 34 13.95 14.48 -5.45
N ILE A 35 13.22 13.43 -5.79
CA ILE A 35 13.74 12.26 -6.49
C ILE A 35 13.68 12.54 -8.00
N ILE A 36 14.75 12.18 -8.72
CA ILE A 36 14.85 12.28 -10.17
C ILE A 36 14.85 10.86 -10.75
N PRO A 37 13.87 10.52 -11.61
CA PRO A 37 13.91 9.30 -12.38
C PRO A 37 15.11 9.27 -13.32
N HIS A 38 15.86 8.16 -13.32
CA HIS A 38 17.00 7.97 -14.21
C HIS A 38 17.08 6.50 -14.62
N PRO A 39 17.38 6.18 -15.88
CA PRO A 39 17.40 4.80 -16.38
C PRO A 39 18.37 3.90 -15.60
N ASP A 40 19.57 4.41 -15.29
CA ASP A 40 20.61 3.65 -14.56
C ASP A 40 20.40 3.59 -13.03
N GLY A 41 19.28 4.08 -12.54
CA GLY A 41 18.96 4.13 -11.11
C GLY A 41 18.64 5.55 -10.64
N HIS A 42 17.53 5.67 -9.92
CA HIS A 42 17.00 6.94 -9.44
C HIS A 42 18.05 7.75 -8.65
N LYS A 43 18.12 9.05 -8.94
CA LYS A 43 19.00 10.01 -8.28
C LYS A 43 18.17 10.90 -7.36
N ILE A 44 18.82 11.55 -6.40
CA ILE A 44 18.19 12.56 -5.56
C ILE A 44 18.81 13.93 -5.86
N HIS A 45 17.94 14.93 -6.03
CA HIS A 45 18.33 16.32 -6.15
C HIS A 45 18.43 16.93 -4.76
N CYS A 46 19.59 17.48 -4.45
CA CYS A 46 19.85 18.12 -3.17
C CYS A 46 20.44 19.50 -3.37
N THR A 47 20.29 20.33 -2.34
CA THR A 47 20.81 21.70 -2.34
C THR A 47 21.55 22.01 -1.06
N ARG A 48 22.61 22.80 -1.15
CA ARG A 48 23.40 23.23 0.01
C ARG A 48 23.65 24.72 -0.07
N SER A 49 23.63 25.41 1.07
CA SER A 49 24.08 26.80 1.15
C SER A 49 25.60 26.86 0.93
N ASN A 50 26.05 27.73 0.03
CA ASN A 50 27.46 27.97 -0.20
C ASN A 50 27.74 29.47 -0.06
N PRO A 51 28.64 29.91 0.83
CA PRO A 51 28.91 31.33 1.04
C PRO A 51 29.43 32.05 -0.20
N LYS A 52 30.06 31.35 -1.14
CA LYS A 52 30.61 31.95 -2.38
C LYS A 52 29.62 31.95 -3.55
N LEU A 53 28.70 30.98 -3.59
CA LEU A 53 27.82 30.74 -4.75
C LEU A 53 26.32 30.90 -4.40
N GLY A 54 26.01 31.28 -3.17
CA GLY A 54 24.65 31.30 -2.62
C GLY A 54 24.13 29.89 -2.35
N ARG A 55 23.77 29.17 -3.42
CA ARG A 55 23.16 27.83 -3.33
C ARG A 55 23.79 26.87 -4.33
N ALA A 56 24.44 25.84 -3.81
CA ALA A 56 24.92 24.71 -4.59
C ALA A 56 23.77 23.72 -4.82
N HIS A 57 23.69 23.21 -6.04
CA HIS A 57 22.75 22.16 -6.45
C HIS A 57 23.54 20.92 -6.85
N GLY A 58 23.08 19.74 -6.45
CA GLY A 58 23.75 18.49 -6.76
C GLY A 58 22.77 17.35 -6.95
N GLN A 59 23.10 16.46 -7.89
CA GLN A 59 22.37 15.22 -8.09
C GLN A 59 23.26 14.07 -7.67
N PHE A 60 22.73 13.22 -6.79
CA PHE A 60 23.52 12.16 -6.17
C PHE A 60 22.75 10.84 -6.15
N PRO A 61 23.45 9.70 -6.20
CA PRO A 61 22.86 8.43 -5.85
C PRO A 61 22.39 8.42 -4.37
N PRO A 62 21.24 7.81 -4.05
CA PRO A 62 20.69 7.82 -2.70
C PRO A 62 21.56 7.04 -1.69
N HIS A 63 22.31 6.03 -2.15
CA HIS A 63 23.19 5.22 -1.29
C HIS A 63 24.30 6.05 -0.64
N LEU A 64 24.70 7.17 -1.25
CA LEU A 64 25.70 8.08 -0.68
C LEU A 64 25.23 8.71 0.64
N PHE A 65 23.92 8.75 0.88
CA PHE A 65 23.29 9.28 2.09
C PHE A 65 22.78 8.17 3.03
N GLY A 66 23.11 6.90 2.75
CA GLY A 66 22.56 5.77 3.49
C GLY A 66 21.05 5.63 3.27
N CYS A 67 20.57 6.07 2.10
CA CYS A 67 19.16 6.05 1.74
C CYS A 67 18.92 5.12 0.54
N HIS A 68 17.69 4.65 0.41
CA HIS A 68 17.18 3.96 -0.77
C HIS A 68 15.83 4.56 -1.17
N ILE A 69 15.38 4.26 -2.38
CA ILE A 69 14.11 4.75 -2.90
C ILE A 69 13.11 3.60 -2.86
N ALA A 70 12.08 3.78 -2.04
CA ALA A 70 10.95 2.87 -1.99
C ALA A 70 9.91 3.27 -3.05
N LEU A 71 9.57 2.32 -3.90
CA LEU A 71 8.45 2.42 -4.82
C LEU A 71 7.22 1.85 -4.13
N ASP A 72 6.18 2.66 -4.03
CA ASP A 72 4.88 2.19 -3.56
C ASP A 72 4.23 1.48 -4.73
N VAL A 73 4.27 0.14 -4.73
CA VAL A 73 3.63 -0.68 -5.76
C VAL A 73 2.16 -0.82 -5.39
N SER A 74 1.35 0.16 -5.81
CA SER A 74 -0.08 0.25 -5.49
C SER A 74 -0.88 -1.01 -5.89
N TRP A 75 -0.42 -1.74 -6.91
CA TRP A 75 -1.04 -2.97 -7.40
C TRP A 75 -1.30 -4.03 -6.31
N TYR A 76 -0.36 -4.21 -5.37
CA TYR A 76 -0.53 -5.20 -4.30
C TYR A 76 -1.65 -4.81 -3.32
N ARG A 77 -1.75 -3.51 -3.01
CA ARG A 77 -2.81 -2.99 -2.15
C ARG A 77 -4.17 -3.07 -2.82
N ASP A 78 -4.21 -2.79 -4.11
CA ASP A 78 -5.44 -2.85 -4.90
C ASP A 78 -5.93 -4.29 -5.08
N ARG A 79 -5.02 -5.27 -5.23
CA ARG A 79 -5.36 -6.71 -5.25
C ARG A 79 -6.04 -7.16 -3.96
N ALA A 80 -5.49 -6.81 -2.80
CA ALA A 80 -6.08 -7.18 -1.52
C ALA A 80 -7.48 -6.57 -1.34
N ARG A 81 -7.64 -5.30 -1.75
CA ARG A 81 -8.94 -4.62 -1.76
C ARG A 81 -9.93 -5.33 -2.69
N LEU A 82 -9.55 -5.64 -3.92
CA LEU A 82 -10.39 -6.32 -4.90
C LEU A 82 -10.84 -7.71 -4.42
N LEU A 83 -9.93 -8.48 -3.83
CA LEU A 83 -10.27 -9.79 -3.25
C LEU A 83 -11.25 -9.68 -2.08
N GLY A 84 -11.11 -8.65 -1.24
CA GLY A 84 -12.07 -8.38 -0.16
C GLY A 84 -13.45 -8.00 -0.67
N TRP A 85 -13.53 -7.20 -1.74
CA TRP A 85 -14.81 -6.87 -2.38
C TRP A 85 -15.46 -8.09 -3.03
N LEU A 86 -14.68 -8.93 -3.72
CA LEU A 86 -15.16 -10.16 -4.32
C LEU A 86 -15.72 -11.13 -3.27
N SER A 87 -15.05 -11.30 -2.13
CA SER A 87 -15.52 -12.22 -1.09
C SER A 87 -16.86 -11.77 -0.49
N VAL A 88 -17.04 -10.46 -0.27
CA VAL A 88 -18.31 -9.89 0.20
C VAL A 88 -19.40 -10.10 -0.85
N PHE A 89 -19.10 -9.84 -2.13
CA PHE A 89 -20.06 -10.02 -3.22
C PHE A 89 -20.52 -11.48 -3.32
N PHE A 90 -19.60 -12.44 -3.36
CA PHE A 90 -19.94 -13.87 -3.44
C PHE A 90 -20.72 -14.34 -2.22
N ARG A 91 -20.38 -13.87 -1.01
CA ARG A 91 -21.12 -14.20 0.20
C ARG A 91 -22.56 -13.68 0.15
N GLN A 92 -22.77 -12.44 -0.30
CA GLN A 92 -24.10 -11.85 -0.40
C GLN A 92 -24.95 -12.56 -1.46
N VAL A 93 -24.38 -12.82 -2.64
CA VAL A 93 -25.07 -13.58 -3.69
C VAL A 93 -25.43 -14.98 -3.20
N PHE A 94 -24.51 -15.68 -2.54
CA PHE A 94 -24.77 -17.01 -1.98
C PHE A 94 -25.91 -17.00 -0.96
N LEU A 95 -25.89 -16.06 -0.01
CA LEU A 95 -26.96 -15.92 0.99
C LEU A 95 -28.31 -15.61 0.36
N LEU A 96 -28.36 -14.73 -0.64
CA LEU A 96 -29.60 -14.39 -1.34
C LEU A 96 -30.13 -15.56 -2.17
N VAL A 97 -29.26 -16.30 -2.85
CA VAL A 97 -29.66 -17.48 -3.63
C VAL A 97 -30.16 -18.58 -2.71
N VAL A 98 -29.40 -18.93 -1.67
CA VAL A 98 -29.80 -19.98 -0.72
C VAL A 98 -31.07 -19.59 0.03
N GLY A 99 -31.15 -18.35 0.54
CA GLY A 99 -32.34 -17.84 1.20
C GLY A 99 -33.56 -17.80 0.26
N GLY A 100 -33.37 -17.42 -0.99
CA GLY A 100 -34.42 -17.43 -2.01
C GLY A 100 -34.92 -18.84 -2.35
N VAL A 101 -34.01 -19.81 -2.49
CA VAL A 101 -34.36 -21.23 -2.69
C VAL A 101 -35.13 -21.77 -1.49
N ILE A 102 -34.67 -21.49 -0.27
CA ILE A 102 -35.36 -21.90 0.96
C ILE A 102 -36.78 -21.31 1.01
N ALA A 103 -36.90 -20.00 0.77
CA ALA A 103 -38.20 -19.32 0.78
C ALA A 103 -39.15 -19.89 -0.29
N TRP A 104 -38.64 -20.15 -1.50
CA TRP A 104 -39.41 -20.78 -2.57
C TRP A 104 -39.87 -22.19 -2.19
N LEU A 105 -38.99 -23.02 -1.61
CA LEU A 105 -39.33 -24.37 -1.16
C LEU A 105 -40.41 -24.36 -0.07
N ILE A 106 -40.33 -23.43 0.89
CA ILE A 106 -41.35 -23.25 1.93
C ILE A 106 -42.69 -22.87 1.31
N ALA A 107 -42.69 -21.94 0.34
CA ALA A 107 -43.89 -21.48 -0.32
C ALA A 107 -44.57 -22.58 -1.17
N GLU A 108 -43.79 -23.40 -1.87
CA GLU A 108 -44.30 -24.42 -2.79
C GLU A 108 -44.74 -25.71 -2.08
N TYR A 109 -44.00 -26.15 -1.05
CA TYR A 109 -44.19 -27.49 -0.45
C TYR A 109 -44.68 -27.47 1.01
N GLY A 110 -44.77 -26.30 1.64
CA GLY A 110 -45.19 -26.15 3.03
C GLY A 110 -44.13 -26.61 4.05
N ASN A 111 -44.21 -26.07 5.28
CA ASN A 111 -43.18 -26.22 6.32
C ASN A 111 -42.95 -27.66 6.81
N ALA A 112 -43.97 -28.53 6.74
CA ALA A 112 -43.95 -29.82 7.43
C ALA A 112 -42.96 -30.85 6.85
N GLN A 113 -42.65 -30.78 5.55
CA GLN A 113 -41.79 -31.77 4.88
C GLN A 113 -40.29 -31.43 4.94
N TRP A 114 -39.94 -30.18 5.28
CA TRP A 114 -38.56 -29.67 5.21
C TRP A 114 -37.98 -29.26 6.57
N GLY A 115 -38.70 -29.48 7.68
CA GLY A 115 -38.26 -29.11 9.03
C GLY A 115 -36.85 -29.61 9.39
N GLY A 116 -36.46 -30.79 8.91
CA GLY A 116 -35.11 -31.33 9.11
C GLY A 116 -34.01 -30.54 8.38
N VAL A 117 -34.29 -30.03 7.18
CA VAL A 117 -33.33 -29.20 6.40
C VAL A 117 -33.30 -27.77 6.94
N LEU A 118 -34.45 -27.20 7.29
CA LEU A 118 -34.56 -25.86 7.89
C LEU A 118 -33.86 -25.78 9.25
N ALA A 119 -33.92 -26.85 10.06
CA ALA A 119 -33.22 -26.94 11.33
C ALA A 119 -31.69 -26.96 11.19
N VAL A 120 -31.15 -27.61 10.14
CA VAL A 120 -29.70 -27.59 9.85
C VAL A 120 -29.20 -26.18 9.52
N PHE A 121 -30.08 -25.33 8.95
CA PHE A 121 -29.80 -23.91 8.69
C PHE A 121 -30.26 -22.97 9.83
N GLY A 122 -30.72 -23.50 10.96
CA GLY A 122 -31.09 -22.72 12.15
C GLY A 122 -32.41 -21.95 12.05
N VAL A 123 -33.28 -22.28 11.08
CA VAL A 123 -34.60 -21.67 10.93
C VAL A 123 -35.60 -22.50 11.72
N GLN A 124 -36.14 -21.95 12.81
CA GLN A 124 -37.23 -22.58 13.58
C GLN A 124 -38.57 -22.17 12.98
N ALA A 125 -39.37 -23.17 12.56
CA ALA A 125 -40.77 -22.97 12.23
C ALA A 125 -41.57 -22.96 13.55
N GLU A 126 -42.20 -21.83 13.87
CA GLU A 126 -43.28 -21.77 14.87
C GLU A 126 -44.59 -22.34 14.30
#